data_AF-A0A1G1I6P4-F1
#
_entry.id   AF-A0A1G1I6P4-F1
#
_cell.length_a   1.000
_cell.length_b   1.000
_cell.length_c   1.000
_cell.angle_alpha   90.00
_cell.angle_beta   90.00
_cell.angle_gamma   90.00
#
_symmetry.space_group_name_H-M   'P 1'
#
loop_
_entity.id
_entity.type
_entity.pdbx_description
1 polymer ?
#
loop_
_entity_poly.entity_id
_entity_poly.type
_entity_poly.pdbx_seq_one_letter_code
_entity_poly.pdbx_strand_id
1 'polypeptide(L)'
;MLGFFILKSLQGKVQANWAMPAYITAFIASADFFLKKDMMKKGTRILLIISLIMAFLATSISHYPEFLNLPVKMDPTSRLKGWKELGIKTKQVYNSMVFSGSKKVFIFSDKYQVSGELAFYVPDKPVTYCVNLGSRMNQYDIWGGFDKLQGSDAIFIRTDNENFPEELKNAFDSYEAEKFIVQRKDGEILRKYFIFKCYGFKGLALQIIKSY
;
A
#
# COMPACT_ATOMS: atom_id res chain seq x y z
N MET A 1 26.76 1.59 13.45
CA MET A 1 25.41 1.63 12.84
C MET A 1 24.35 0.92 13.69
N LEU A 2 24.52 -0.37 14.01
CA LEU A 2 23.54 -1.12 14.82
C LEU A 2 23.30 -0.49 16.22
N GLY A 3 24.37 -0.13 16.92
CA GLY A 3 24.27 0.56 18.23
C GLY A 3 23.55 1.91 18.17
N PHE A 4 23.72 2.67 17.09
CA PHE A 4 22.96 3.92 16.87
C PHE A 4 21.46 3.63 16.78
N PHE A 5 21.05 2.61 16.01
CA PHE A 5 19.64 2.25 15.89
C PHE A 5 19.04 1.64 17.17
N ILE A 6 19.83 0.90 17.96
CA ILE A 6 19.40 0.42 19.28
C ILE A 6 19.11 1.60 20.20
N LEU A 7 20.05 2.54 20.32
CA LEU A 7 19.85 3.74 21.14
C LEU A 7 18.66 4.56 20.62
N LYS A 8 18.50 4.66 19.30
CA LYS A 8 17.38 5.39 18.72
C LYS A 8 16.03 4.70 18.94
N SER A 9 15.98 3.37 18.98
CA SER A 9 14.74 2.63 19.26
C SER A 9 14.20 2.88 20.68
N LEU A 10 15.07 3.24 21.63
CA LEU A 10 14.65 3.64 22.97
C LEU A 10 13.97 5.00 23.00
N GLN A 11 14.28 5.87 22.04
CA GLN A 11 13.74 7.23 21.95
C GLN A 11 12.52 7.34 21.04
N GLY A 12 12.26 6.36 20.18
CA GLY A 12 11.12 6.41 19.27
C GLY A 12 11.07 5.27 18.26
N LYS A 13 9.99 5.27 17.47
CA LYS A 13 9.75 4.27 16.44
C LYS A 13 10.75 4.44 15.29
N VAL A 14 11.72 3.53 15.19
CA VAL A 14 12.63 3.41 14.05
C VAL A 14 12.03 2.40 13.07
N GLN A 15 11.86 2.79 11.81
CA GLN A 15 11.43 1.83 10.78
C GLN A 15 12.57 0.82 10.55
N ALA A 16 12.26 -0.47 10.66
CA ALA A 16 13.26 -1.54 10.65
C ALA A 16 14.09 -1.57 9.35
N ASN A 17 13.53 -1.07 8.24
CA ASN A 17 14.22 -0.95 6.96
C ASN A 17 15.48 -0.07 7.03
N TRP A 18 15.54 0.95 7.89
CA TRP A 18 16.75 1.79 8.03
C TRP A 18 17.92 1.06 8.69
N ALA A 19 17.63 0.10 9.57
CA ALA A 19 18.66 -0.70 10.22
C ALA A 19 19.14 -1.87 9.34
N MET A 20 18.49 -2.13 8.21
CA MET A 20 18.78 -3.27 7.34
C MET A 20 20.24 -3.41 6.93
N PRO A 21 20.97 -2.35 6.53
CA PRO A 21 22.39 -2.47 6.18
C PRO A 21 23.25 -2.94 7.36
N ALA A 22 22.89 -2.52 8.58
CA ALA A 22 23.58 -2.94 9.78
C ALA A 22 23.42 -4.44 10.06
N TYR A 23 22.23 -4.99 9.81
CA TYR A 23 21.99 -6.44 9.96
C TYR A 23 22.83 -7.27 9.00
N ILE A 24 22.95 -6.87 7.73
CA ILE A 24 23.75 -7.59 6.72
C ILE A 24 25.21 -7.69 7.18
N THR A 25 25.82 -6.56 7.57
CA THR A 25 27.21 -6.54 8.05
C THR A 25 27.39 -7.36 9.33
N ALA A 26 26.43 -7.32 10.25
CA ALA A 26 26.45 -8.09 11.48
C ALA A 26 26.37 -9.61 11.22
N PHE A 27 25.56 -10.05 10.25
CA PHE A 27 25.48 -11.46 9.86
C PHE A 27 26.81 -11.96 9.28
N ILE A 28 27.44 -11.19 8.38
CA ILE A 28 28.73 -11.55 7.78
C ILE A 28 29.82 -11.64 8.87
N ALA A 29 29.90 -10.64 9.74
CA ALA A 29 30.87 -10.63 10.84
C ALA A 29 30.65 -11.78 11.83
N SER A 30 29.38 -12.09 12.13
CA SER A 30 29.03 -13.21 13.01
C SER A 30 29.37 -14.55 12.38
N ALA A 31 29.10 -14.73 11.09
CA ALA A 31 29.47 -15.94 10.35
C ALA A 31 30.99 -16.15 10.37
N ASP A 32 31.77 -15.11 10.08
CA ASP A 32 33.24 -15.19 10.14
C ASP A 32 33.74 -15.57 11.54
N PHE A 33 33.21 -14.90 12.57
CA PHE A 33 33.60 -15.11 13.96
C PHE A 33 33.26 -16.51 14.47
N PHE A 34 32.08 -17.04 14.15
CA PHE A 34 31.62 -18.34 14.65
C PHE A 34 32.06 -19.52 13.79
N LEU A 35 32.33 -19.34 12.49
CA LEU A 35 32.76 -20.43 11.61
C LEU A 35 34.29 -20.63 11.60
N LYS A 36 35.09 -19.56 11.79
CA LYS A 36 36.56 -19.69 11.83
C LYS A 36 37.10 -20.18 13.17
N LYS A 37 36.39 -19.88 14.26
CA LYS A 37 36.79 -20.31 15.59
C LYS A 37 36.10 -21.63 15.90
N ASP A 38 36.86 -22.70 16.03
CA ASP A 38 36.42 -24.00 16.57
C ASP A 38 36.11 -23.92 18.10
N MET A 39 35.70 -22.73 18.55
CA MET A 39 35.39 -22.34 19.93
C MET A 39 33.88 -22.12 20.12
N MET A 40 33.05 -22.58 19.20
CA MET A 40 31.60 -22.53 19.38
C MET A 40 31.19 -23.41 20.57
N LYS A 41 31.00 -22.76 21.71
CA LYS A 41 30.44 -23.40 22.90
C LYS A 41 29.09 -24.03 22.56
N LYS A 42 28.79 -25.18 23.16
CA LYS A 42 27.54 -25.93 22.95
C LYS A 42 26.28 -25.04 23.05
N GLY A 43 26.27 -24.10 24.01
CA GLY A 43 25.17 -23.14 24.19
C GLY A 43 24.98 -22.19 23.00
N THR A 44 26.06 -21.66 22.42
CA THR A 44 25.99 -20.78 21.24
C THR A 44 25.47 -21.53 20.02
N ARG A 45 25.91 -22.78 19.83
CA ARG A 45 25.40 -23.64 18.74
C ARG A 45 23.90 -23.92 18.88
N ILE A 46 23.43 -24.19 20.11
CA ILE A 46 22.00 -24.37 20.39
C ILE A 46 21.21 -23.08 20.07
N LEU A 47 21.69 -21.91 20.51
CA LEU A 47 21.04 -20.63 20.22
C LEU A 47 20.96 -20.31 18.72
N LEU A 48 22.02 -20.60 17.97
CA LEU A 48 22.02 -20.45 16.50
C LEU A 48 21.00 -21.39 15.84
N ILE A 49 20.96 -22.66 16.25
CA ILE A 49 19.97 -23.61 15.73
C ILE A 49 18.54 -23.15 16.05
N ILE A 50 18.28 -22.72 17.29
CA ILE A 50 16.97 -22.18 17.69
C ILE A 50 16.61 -20.95 16.85
N SER A 51 17.57 -20.05 16.62
CA SER A 51 17.36 -18.84 15.81
C SER A 51 17.03 -19.16 14.36
N LEU A 52 17.73 -20.13 13.76
CA LEU A 52 17.46 -20.62 12.41
C LEU A 52 16.10 -21.31 12.30
N ILE A 53 15.75 -22.16 13.26
CA ILE A 53 14.43 -22.79 13.32
C ILE A 53 13.34 -21.72 13.45
N MET A 54 13.52 -20.74 14.32
CA MET A 54 12.57 -19.65 14.50
C MET A 54 12.44 -18.80 13.23
N ALA A 55 13.54 -18.48 12.56
CA ALA A 55 13.53 -17.77 11.28
C ALA A 55 12.83 -18.58 10.18
N PHE A 56 13.10 -19.89 10.11
CA PHE A 56 12.45 -20.79 9.16
C PHE A 56 10.94 -20.89 9.40
N LEU A 57 10.52 -21.06 10.67
CA LEU A 57 9.11 -21.10 11.05
C LEU A 57 8.42 -19.78 10.73
N ALA A 58 9.01 -18.64 11.11
CA ALA A 58 8.46 -17.32 10.83
C ALA A 58 8.31 -17.06 9.32
N THR A 59 9.31 -17.48 8.52
CA THR A 59 9.28 -17.35 7.06
C THR A 59 8.20 -18.26 6.46
N SER A 60 8.12 -19.51 6.91
CA SER A 60 7.12 -20.48 6.45
C SER A 60 5.69 -20.01 6.75
N ILE A 61 5.45 -19.53 7.97
CA ILE A 61 4.15 -18.97 8.38
C ILE A 61 3.80 -17.74 7.53
N SER A 62 4.78 -16.89 7.22
CA SER A 62 4.57 -15.69 6.41
C SER A 62 4.24 -16.00 4.95
N HIS A 63 4.82 -17.06 4.39
CA HIS A 63 4.53 -17.51 3.01
C HIS A 63 3.22 -18.29 2.90
N TYR A 64 2.85 -19.01 3.96
CA TYR A 64 1.73 -19.96 3.95
C TYR A 64 0.72 -19.70 5.08
N PRO A 65 0.20 -18.46 5.25
CA PRO A 65 -0.77 -18.17 6.30
C PRO A 65 -2.12 -18.87 6.08
N GLU A 66 -2.39 -19.34 4.86
CA GLU A 66 -3.57 -20.14 4.52
C GLU A 66 -3.58 -21.48 5.26
N PHE A 67 -2.43 -22.06 5.60
CA PHE A 67 -2.38 -23.28 6.41
C PHE A 67 -2.86 -23.07 7.85
N LEU A 68 -2.77 -21.83 8.35
CA LEU A 68 -3.16 -21.48 9.69
C LEU A 68 -4.59 -20.95 9.78
N ASN A 69 -5.30 -20.79 8.65
CA ASN A 69 -6.64 -20.20 8.56
C ASN A 69 -6.83 -18.98 9.48
N LEU A 70 -5.82 -18.10 9.49
CA LEU A 70 -5.84 -16.93 10.36
C LEU A 70 -6.96 -15.98 9.93
N PRO A 71 -7.70 -15.36 10.88
CA PRO A 71 -8.64 -14.29 10.57
C PRO A 71 -7.95 -13.17 9.78
N VAL A 72 -8.65 -12.50 8.86
CA VAL A 72 -8.08 -11.42 8.03
C VAL A 72 -7.25 -10.40 8.82
N LYS A 73 -7.70 -10.04 10.03
CA LYS A 73 -7.00 -9.07 10.91
C LYS A 73 -5.61 -9.53 11.37
N MET A 74 -5.40 -10.84 11.47
CA MET A 74 -4.15 -11.46 11.92
C MET A 74 -3.29 -11.99 10.77
N ASP A 75 -3.86 -12.13 9.57
CA ASP A 75 -3.12 -12.53 8.38
C ASP A 75 -2.27 -11.36 7.84
N PRO A 76 -0.93 -11.41 7.91
CA PRO A 76 -0.08 -10.35 7.37
C PRO A 76 -0.15 -10.25 5.84
N THR A 77 -0.51 -11.33 5.14
CA THR A 77 -0.63 -11.36 3.68
C THR A 77 -1.94 -10.79 3.17
N SER A 78 -2.92 -10.54 4.07
CA SER A 78 -4.19 -9.91 3.71
C SER A 78 -3.99 -8.57 2.99
N ARG A 79 -2.92 -7.85 3.33
CA ARG A 79 -2.56 -6.57 2.71
C ARG A 79 -2.07 -6.69 1.26
N LEU A 80 -1.63 -7.88 0.85
CA LEU A 80 -1.08 -8.19 -0.47
C LEU A 80 -2.12 -8.78 -1.43
N LYS A 81 -3.29 -9.16 -0.93
CA LYS A 81 -4.36 -9.81 -1.69
C LYS A 81 -5.43 -8.79 -2.11
N GLY A 82 -6.18 -9.10 -3.17
CA GLY A 82 -7.37 -8.33 -3.56
C GLY A 82 -7.13 -7.18 -4.54
N TRP A 83 -5.87 -6.90 -4.89
CA TRP A 83 -5.53 -5.78 -5.78
C TRP A 83 -5.86 -6.05 -7.25
N LYS A 84 -5.72 -7.30 -7.69
CA LYS A 84 -6.09 -7.71 -9.05
C LYS A 84 -7.59 -7.54 -9.29
N GLU A 85 -8.40 -7.95 -8.32
CA GLU A 85 -9.85 -7.82 -8.33
C GLU A 85 -10.27 -6.35 -8.37
N LEU A 86 -9.62 -5.50 -7.56
CA LEU A 86 -9.82 -4.05 -7.61
C LEU A 86 -9.46 -3.48 -8.99
N GLY A 87 -8.33 -3.89 -9.56
CA GLY A 87 -7.88 -3.43 -10.88
C GLY A 87 -8.87 -3.79 -12.00
N ILE A 88 -9.36 -5.03 -12.02
CA ILE A 88 -10.38 -5.51 -12.96
C ILE A 88 -11.68 -4.72 -12.78
N LYS A 89 -12.16 -4.56 -11.54
CA LYS A 89 -13.38 -3.79 -11.27
C LYS A 89 -13.24 -2.33 -11.71
N THR A 90 -12.10 -1.72 -11.46
CA THR A 90 -11.81 -0.34 -11.88
C THR A 90 -11.84 -0.21 -13.40
N LYS A 91 -11.29 -1.18 -14.15
CA LYS A 91 -11.39 -1.19 -15.62
C LYS A 91 -12.81 -1.38 -16.12
N GLN A 92 -13.63 -2.19 -15.45
CA GLN A 92 -15.06 -2.31 -15.78
C GLN A 92 -15.78 -0.98 -15.61
N VAL A 93 -15.53 -0.27 -14.50
CA VAL A 93 -16.08 1.06 -14.25
C VAL A 93 -15.61 2.06 -15.31
N TYR A 94 -14.31 2.07 -15.62
CA TYR A 94 -13.73 2.89 -16.69
C TYR A 94 -14.42 2.67 -18.03
N ASN A 95 -14.56 1.41 -18.46
CA ASN A 95 -15.21 1.09 -19.72
C ASN A 95 -16.69 1.51 -19.72
N SER A 96 -17.38 1.40 -18.58
CA SER A 96 -18.77 1.84 -18.46
C SER A 96 -18.92 3.36 -18.66
N MET A 97 -18.02 4.16 -18.07
CA MET A 97 -18.04 5.62 -18.23
C MET A 97 -17.76 6.03 -19.67
N VAL A 98 -16.74 5.41 -20.29
CA VAL A 98 -16.41 5.66 -21.69
C VAL A 98 -17.56 5.31 -22.63
N PHE A 99 -18.24 4.17 -22.39
CA PHE A 99 -19.42 3.78 -23.16
C PHE A 99 -20.60 4.76 -23.00
N SER A 100 -20.75 5.34 -21.81
CA SER A 100 -21.76 6.37 -21.51
C SER A 100 -21.43 7.76 -22.08
N GLY A 101 -20.28 7.95 -22.75
CA GLY A 101 -19.93 9.18 -23.46
C GLY A 101 -18.74 9.95 -22.89
N SER A 102 -18.11 9.48 -21.80
CA SER A 102 -16.91 10.11 -21.25
C SER A 102 -15.74 10.02 -22.23
N LYS A 103 -15.25 11.18 -22.72
CA LYS A 103 -14.13 11.24 -23.67
C LYS A 103 -12.77 10.94 -23.02
N LYS A 104 -12.59 11.35 -21.76
CA LYS A 104 -11.38 11.16 -20.97
C LYS A 104 -11.77 10.83 -19.54
N VAL A 105 -11.19 9.77 -19.00
CA VAL A 105 -11.40 9.34 -17.62
C VAL A 105 -10.03 9.12 -16.98
N PHE A 106 -9.75 9.77 -15.85
CA PHE A 106 -8.54 9.49 -15.07
C PHE A 106 -8.86 8.76 -13.78
N ILE A 107 -7.87 8.07 -13.20
CA ILE A 107 -8.04 7.23 -12.01
C ILE A 107 -7.21 7.82 -10.87
N PHE A 108 -7.80 8.00 -9.70
CA PHE A 108 -7.09 8.54 -8.55
C PHE A 108 -7.62 8.04 -7.20
N SER A 109 -6.83 8.22 -6.15
CA SER A 109 -7.15 7.83 -4.77
C SER A 109 -6.62 8.85 -3.75
N ASP A 110 -7.08 8.79 -2.50
CA ASP A 110 -6.59 9.56 -1.37
C ASP A 110 -5.42 8.87 -0.63
N LYS A 111 -5.04 7.66 -1.05
CA LYS A 111 -3.95 6.89 -0.45
C LYS A 111 -2.92 6.47 -1.49
N TYR A 112 -1.66 6.81 -1.21
CA TYR A 112 -0.49 6.42 -2.02
C TYR A 112 -0.48 4.94 -2.39
N GLN A 113 -0.72 4.05 -1.41
CA GLN A 113 -0.73 2.62 -1.65
C GLN A 113 -1.82 2.24 -2.67
N VAL A 114 -3.02 2.77 -2.54
CA VAL A 114 -4.13 2.45 -3.46
C VAL A 114 -3.82 2.98 -4.85
N SER A 115 -3.31 4.21 -4.98
CA SER A 115 -2.91 4.76 -6.28
C SER A 115 -1.84 3.92 -6.98
N GLY A 116 -0.81 3.48 -6.24
CA GLY A 116 0.26 2.63 -6.79
C GLY A 116 -0.25 1.26 -7.23
N GLU A 117 -1.07 0.61 -6.41
CA GLU A 117 -1.65 -0.70 -6.73
C GLU A 117 -2.60 -0.61 -7.94
N LEU A 118 -3.37 0.47 -8.07
CA LEU A 118 -4.19 0.72 -9.26
C LEU A 118 -3.34 0.89 -10.52
N ALA A 119 -2.22 1.62 -10.45
CA ALA A 119 -1.32 1.79 -11.59
C ALA A 119 -0.76 0.45 -12.09
N PHE A 120 -0.56 -0.50 -11.15
CA PHE A 120 -0.01 -1.82 -11.44
C PHE A 120 -1.05 -2.83 -11.91
N TYR A 121 -2.21 -2.90 -11.25
CA TYR A 121 -3.21 -3.96 -11.43
C TYR A 121 -4.35 -3.61 -12.38
N VAL A 122 -4.60 -2.33 -12.68
CA VAL A 122 -5.59 -1.97 -13.69
C VAL A 122 -5.07 -2.41 -15.08
N PRO A 123 -5.87 -3.15 -15.86
CA PRO A 123 -5.53 -3.47 -17.25
C PRO A 123 -5.09 -2.23 -18.04
N ASP A 124 -4.08 -2.41 -18.90
CA ASP A 124 -3.41 -1.35 -19.67
C ASP A 124 -2.50 -0.41 -18.85
N LYS A 125 -2.39 -0.62 -17.53
CA LYS A 125 -1.49 0.10 -16.62
C LYS A 125 -1.55 1.63 -16.80
N PRO A 126 -2.74 2.23 -16.67
CA PRO A 126 -2.91 3.66 -16.85
C PRO A 126 -2.13 4.45 -15.78
N VAL A 127 -1.81 5.69 -16.12
CA VAL A 127 -1.32 6.65 -15.12
C VAL A 127 -2.43 6.90 -14.10
N THR A 128 -2.12 6.71 -12.82
CA THR A 128 -3.00 7.03 -11.69
C THR A 128 -2.48 8.25 -10.95
N TYR A 129 -3.35 8.87 -10.17
CA TYR A 129 -3.00 10.03 -9.35
C TYR A 129 -3.30 9.77 -7.87
N CYS A 130 -2.63 10.49 -6.98
CA CYS A 130 -2.96 10.50 -5.56
C CYS A 130 -3.28 11.95 -5.18
N VAL A 131 -4.47 12.18 -4.63
CA VAL A 131 -4.83 13.47 -4.07
C VAL A 131 -4.46 13.50 -2.59
N ASN A 132 -3.84 14.59 -2.16
CA ASN A 132 -3.48 14.78 -0.78
C ASN A 132 -4.58 15.57 -0.04
N LEU A 133 -5.34 14.87 0.80
CA LEU A 133 -6.42 15.44 1.62
C LEU A 133 -5.98 15.70 3.07
N GLY A 134 -4.80 16.30 3.26
CA GLY A 134 -4.23 16.59 4.59
C GLY A 134 -3.27 15.52 5.12
N SER A 135 -2.79 14.64 4.25
CA SER A 135 -1.76 13.64 4.55
C SER A 135 -0.33 14.18 4.37
N ARG A 136 0.67 13.42 4.85
CA ARG A 136 2.08 13.75 4.57
C ARG A 136 2.34 13.72 3.07
N MET A 137 3.13 14.68 2.60
CA MET A 137 3.52 14.78 1.19
C MET A 137 4.15 13.47 0.70
N ASN A 138 3.76 13.05 -0.51
CA ASN A 138 4.23 11.84 -1.16
C ASN A 138 4.71 12.11 -2.61
N GLN A 139 5.15 11.07 -3.33
CA GLN A 139 5.74 11.23 -4.67
C GLN A 139 4.75 11.79 -5.72
N TYR A 140 3.45 11.49 -5.59
CA TYR A 140 2.44 12.02 -6.51
C TYR A 140 2.22 13.52 -6.33
N ASP A 141 2.42 14.06 -5.13
CA ASP A 141 2.35 15.51 -4.89
C ASP A 141 3.44 16.26 -5.67
N ILE A 142 4.59 15.61 -5.87
CA ILE A 142 5.72 16.15 -6.64
C ILE A 142 5.46 16.03 -8.14
N TRP A 143 4.90 14.90 -8.59
CA TRP A 143 4.59 14.67 -10.01
C TRP A 143 3.43 15.55 -10.51
N GLY A 144 2.47 15.89 -9.64
CA GLY A 144 1.32 16.73 -9.97
C GLY A 144 0.49 16.15 -11.12
N GLY A 145 0.02 17.02 -12.01
CA GLY A 145 -0.64 16.62 -13.27
C GLY A 145 -2.15 16.81 -13.32
N PHE A 146 -2.80 17.12 -12.20
CA PHE A 146 -4.24 17.42 -12.15
C PHE A 146 -4.62 18.62 -13.02
N ASP A 147 -3.74 19.62 -13.18
CA ASP A 147 -4.01 20.82 -13.99
C ASP A 147 -4.30 20.49 -15.46
N LYS A 148 -3.78 19.37 -15.97
CA LYS A 148 -3.97 18.91 -17.36
C LYS A 148 -5.24 18.08 -17.56
N LEU A 149 -5.98 17.80 -16.50
CA LEU A 149 -7.13 16.90 -16.50
C LEU A 149 -8.47 17.64 -16.51
N GLN A 150 -8.48 18.97 -16.47
CA GLN A 150 -9.71 19.78 -16.50
C GLN A 150 -10.61 19.38 -17.68
N GLY A 151 -11.91 19.28 -17.41
CA GLY A 151 -12.93 18.83 -18.36
C GLY A 151 -12.96 17.32 -18.59
N SER A 152 -12.14 16.52 -17.89
CA SER A 152 -12.22 15.06 -17.91
C SER A 152 -13.15 14.56 -16.80
N ASP A 153 -13.64 13.34 -16.96
CA ASP A 153 -14.29 12.61 -15.87
C ASP A 153 -13.23 11.83 -15.07
N ALA A 154 -13.61 11.26 -13.93
CA ALA A 154 -12.68 10.55 -13.07
C ALA A 154 -13.30 9.36 -12.36
N ILE A 155 -12.44 8.42 -11.96
CA ILE A 155 -12.76 7.36 -11.02
C ILE A 155 -11.94 7.62 -9.77
N PHE A 156 -12.63 7.94 -8.68
CA PHE A 156 -12.03 8.08 -7.36
C PHE A 156 -12.24 6.81 -6.55
N ILE A 157 -11.18 6.20 -6.04
CA ILE A 157 -11.26 5.02 -5.19
C ILE A 157 -10.75 5.38 -3.81
N ARG A 158 -11.52 5.04 -2.77
CA ARG A 158 -11.04 5.11 -1.38
C ARG A 158 -11.38 3.86 -0.58
N THR A 159 -10.58 3.65 0.45
CA THR A 159 -10.79 2.60 1.45
C THR A 159 -11.31 3.22 2.75
N ASP A 160 -12.09 2.46 3.51
CA ASP A 160 -12.49 2.74 4.91
C ASP A 160 -13.55 3.82 5.14
N ASN A 161 -13.86 4.67 4.17
CA ASN A 161 -14.89 5.71 4.30
C ASN A 161 -15.82 5.70 3.08
N GLU A 162 -17.13 5.60 3.32
CA GLU A 162 -18.15 5.56 2.27
C GLU A 162 -18.54 6.93 1.73
N ASN A 163 -18.21 7.98 2.46
CA ASN A 163 -18.54 9.34 2.06
C ASN A 163 -17.54 9.87 1.05
N PHE A 164 -18.05 10.63 0.08
CA PHE A 164 -17.19 11.40 -0.82
C PHE A 164 -16.53 12.55 -0.03
N PRO A 165 -15.21 12.79 -0.17
CA PRO A 165 -14.52 13.85 0.58
C PRO A 165 -15.12 15.23 0.31
N GLU A 166 -15.35 16.00 1.37
CA GLU A 166 -15.92 17.35 1.29
C GLU A 166 -15.03 18.27 0.45
N GLU A 167 -13.71 18.09 0.55
CA GLU A 167 -12.69 18.86 -0.18
C GLU A 167 -12.78 18.67 -1.70
N LEU A 168 -13.36 17.54 -2.16
CA LEU A 168 -13.49 17.21 -3.58
C LEU A 168 -14.86 17.56 -4.16
N LYS A 169 -15.86 17.89 -3.33
CA LYS A 169 -17.24 18.15 -3.83
C LYS A 169 -17.30 19.26 -4.87
N ASN A 170 -16.51 20.31 -4.68
CA ASN A 170 -16.47 21.45 -5.60
C ASN A 170 -15.56 21.21 -6.82
N ALA A 171 -14.77 20.13 -6.82
CA ALA A 171 -13.85 19.81 -7.90
C ALA A 171 -14.53 19.10 -9.08
N PHE A 172 -15.78 18.66 -8.92
CA PHE A 172 -16.56 17.93 -9.93
C PHE A 172 -17.97 18.51 -10.06
N ASP A 173 -18.64 18.25 -11.18
CA ASP A 173 -20.06 18.61 -11.39
C ASP A 173 -21.00 17.71 -10.61
N SER A 174 -20.73 16.40 -10.64
CA SER A 174 -21.51 15.39 -9.93
C SER A 174 -20.67 14.15 -9.67
N TYR A 175 -21.15 13.29 -8.79
CA TYR A 175 -20.54 11.99 -8.53
C TYR A 175 -21.58 10.93 -8.19
N GLU A 176 -21.27 9.68 -8.54
CA GLU A 176 -22.05 8.50 -8.20
C GLU A 176 -21.17 7.52 -7.44
N ALA A 177 -21.70 6.91 -6.38
CA ALA A 177 -20.94 5.97 -5.55
C ALA A 177 -21.37 4.53 -5.82
N GLU A 178 -20.38 3.64 -5.92
CA GLU A 178 -20.57 2.20 -5.95
C GLU A 178 -19.66 1.54 -4.91
N LYS A 179 -20.20 0.58 -4.17
CA LYS A 179 -19.45 -0.20 -3.19
C LYS A 179 -18.93 -1.48 -3.82
N PHE A 180 -17.64 -1.74 -3.65
CA PHE A 180 -17.00 -2.98 -4.09
C PHE A 180 -16.37 -3.71 -2.91
N ILE A 181 -16.70 -4.99 -2.75
CA ILE A 181 -16.19 -5.82 -1.66
C ILE A 181 -15.30 -6.89 -2.27
N VAL A 182 -14.07 -6.97 -1.79
CA VAL A 182 -13.18 -8.09 -2.06
C VAL A 182 -13.29 -9.08 -0.91
N GLN A 183 -13.57 -10.34 -1.23
CA GLN A 183 -13.70 -11.44 -0.29
C GLN A 183 -12.60 -12.47 -0.54
N ARG A 184 -12.21 -13.20 0.51
CA ARG A 184 -11.38 -14.40 0.39
C ARG A 184 -12.23 -15.59 -0.06
N LYS A 185 -11.57 -16.69 -0.41
CA LYS A 185 -12.22 -17.95 -0.81
C LYS A 185 -13.10 -18.56 0.29
N ASP A 186 -12.77 -18.28 1.56
CA ASP A 186 -13.52 -18.69 2.75
C ASP A 186 -14.76 -17.82 3.02
N GLY A 187 -15.00 -16.78 2.21
CA GLY A 187 -16.11 -15.84 2.36
C GLY A 187 -15.82 -14.67 3.31
N GLU A 188 -14.66 -14.62 3.98
CA GLU A 188 -14.32 -13.47 4.82
C GLU A 188 -14.06 -12.22 3.98
N ILE A 189 -14.59 -11.08 4.43
CA ILE A 189 -14.36 -9.79 3.77
C ILE A 189 -12.90 -9.38 3.97
N LEU A 190 -12.16 -9.33 2.87
CA LEU A 190 -10.77 -8.89 2.85
C LEU A 190 -10.69 -7.36 2.91
N ARG A 191 -11.45 -6.68 2.04
CA ARG A 191 -11.50 -5.20 2.00
C ARG A 191 -12.77 -4.68 1.36
N LYS A 192 -13.18 -3.49 1.79
CA LYS A 192 -14.26 -2.71 1.18
C LYS A 192 -13.66 -1.49 0.48
N TYR A 193 -14.02 -1.30 -0.77
CA TYR A 193 -13.67 -0.14 -1.58
C TYR A 193 -14.93 0.63 -1.91
N PHE A 194 -14.81 1.95 -1.92
CA PHE A 194 -15.84 2.85 -2.40
C PHE A 194 -15.29 3.49 -3.67
N ILE A 195 -15.96 3.21 -4.78
CA ILE A 195 -15.60 3.66 -6.11
C ILE A 195 -16.59 4.75 -6.48
N PHE A 196 -16.10 5.95 -6.72
CA PHE A 196 -16.91 7.08 -7.15
C PHE A 196 -16.61 7.36 -8.61
N LYS A 197 -17.67 7.40 -9.43
CA LYS A 197 -17.63 7.94 -10.79
C LYS A 197 -17.87 9.43 -10.64
N CYS A 198 -16.90 10.25 -10.98
CA CYS A 198 -16.96 11.70 -10.86
C CYS A 198 -17.01 12.31 -12.25
N TYR A 199 -17.89 13.27 -12.47
CA TYR A 199 -18.12 13.87 -13.78
C TYR A 199 -17.72 15.35 -13.81
N GLY A 200 -17.17 15.81 -14.93
CA GLY A 200 -16.88 17.23 -15.16
C GLY A 200 -15.84 17.80 -14.18
N PHE A 201 -14.60 17.32 -14.23
CA PHE A 201 -13.54 17.80 -13.35
C PHE A 201 -13.20 19.27 -13.63
N LYS A 202 -13.33 20.12 -12.60
CA LYS A 202 -13.10 21.58 -12.64
C LYS A 202 -11.68 21.98 -12.24
N GLY A 203 -10.92 21.04 -11.68
CA GLY A 203 -9.64 21.31 -11.03
C GLY A 203 -9.74 21.17 -9.51
N LEU A 204 -8.59 20.93 -8.86
CA LEU A 204 -8.50 20.93 -7.41
C LEU A 204 -8.31 22.37 -6.94
N ALA A 205 -9.15 22.82 -6.01
CA ALA A 205 -8.85 24.00 -5.20
C ALA A 205 -7.75 23.61 -4.19
N LEU A 206 -6.53 23.36 -4.67
CA LEU A 206 -5.41 23.11 -3.78
C LEU A 206 -5.13 24.40 -3.01
N GLN A 207 -5.56 24.45 -1.75
CA GLN A 207 -4.77 25.16 -0.76
C GLN A 207 -3.39 24.52 -0.83
N ILE A 208 -2.43 25.26 -1.36
CA ILE A 208 -1.01 24.95 -1.22
C ILE A 208 -0.75 24.92 0.29
N ILE A 209 -0.88 23.74 0.90
CA ILE A 209 -0.53 23.55 2.29
C ILE A 209 0.97 23.78 2.33
N LYS A 210 1.34 24.92 2.92
CA LYS A 210 2.73 25.37 3.13
C LYS A 210 3.58 24.18 3.57
N SER A 211 4.61 23.93 2.79
CA SER A 211 5.79 23.18 3.20
C SER A 211 6.19 23.62 4.61
N TYR A 212 6.23 22.67 5.54
CA TYR A 212 7.02 22.74 6.77
C TYR A 212 8.29 21.91 6.55
#